data_AF-A0A2A8HT43-F1
#
_entry.id   AF-A0A2A8HT43-F1
#
_cell.length_a   1.000
_cell.length_b   1.000
_cell.length_c   1.000
_cell.angle_alpha   90.00
_cell.angle_beta   90.00
_cell.angle_gamma   90.00
#
_symmetry.space_group_name_H-M   'P 1'
#
loop_
_entity.id
_entity.type
_entity.pdbx_description
1 polymer ?
#
loop_
_entity_poly.entity_id
_entity_poly.type
_entity_poly.pdbx_seq_one_letter_code
_entity_poly.pdbx_strand_id
1 'polypeptide(L)'
;MRMISKTGSLALVCAGGLLLSGCGSTGLFNRDRPDEFAVQRQTPLIVPPDFSLTPPKPGEPRPTDRALQEQTLDALFGGPSARSDVEKDAIAKAGSSAPGIRSNVGDFSTNTVSKGQVTQQILAAPEGDGRDAQTKIGA
;
A
#
# COMPACT_ATOMS: atom_id res chain seq x y z
N MET A 1 -33.67 0.22 88.14
CA MET A 1 -33.98 0.39 86.70
C MET A 1 -32.81 1.08 86.01
N ARG A 2 -31.86 0.33 85.42
CA ARG A 2 -30.81 0.82 84.47
C ARG A 2 -30.05 -0.38 83.87
N MET A 3 -30.76 -1.26 83.17
CA MET A 3 -30.15 -2.34 82.37
C MET A 3 -30.35 -2.16 80.86
N ILE A 4 -31.10 -1.13 80.44
CA ILE A 4 -31.47 -0.91 79.03
C ILE A 4 -30.35 -0.23 78.20
N SER A 5 -29.43 0.50 78.83
CA SER A 5 -28.42 1.28 78.10
C SER A 5 -27.23 0.44 77.61
N LYS A 6 -26.88 -0.64 78.33
CA LYS A 6 -25.74 -1.51 77.98
C LYS A 6 -26.08 -2.53 76.90
N THR A 7 -27.33 -3.01 76.86
CA THR A 7 -27.84 -3.92 75.82
C THR A 7 -28.06 -3.20 74.49
N GLY A 8 -28.52 -1.94 74.53
CA GLY A 8 -28.67 -1.11 73.32
C GLY A 8 -27.35 -0.83 72.61
N SER A 9 -26.29 -0.49 73.35
CA SER A 9 -24.94 -0.30 72.76
C SER A 9 -24.38 -1.58 72.16
N LEU A 10 -24.61 -2.74 72.78
CA LEU A 10 -24.16 -4.03 72.23
C LEU A 10 -24.91 -4.37 70.93
N ALA A 11 -26.23 -4.16 70.89
CA ALA A 11 -27.03 -4.37 69.70
C ALA A 11 -26.61 -3.45 68.53
N LEU A 12 -26.28 -2.19 68.83
CA LEU A 12 -25.81 -1.23 67.83
C LEU A 12 -24.43 -1.61 67.25
N VAL A 13 -23.50 -2.06 68.11
CA VAL A 13 -22.17 -2.52 67.66
C VAL A 13 -22.29 -3.79 66.82
N CYS A 14 -23.13 -4.75 67.22
CA CYS A 14 -23.36 -5.95 66.42
C CYS A 14 -24.03 -5.63 65.08
N ALA A 15 -25.04 -4.76 65.06
CA ALA A 15 -25.68 -4.32 63.82
C ALA A 15 -24.70 -3.57 62.90
N GLY A 16 -23.86 -2.70 63.46
CA GLY A 16 -22.81 -2.00 62.72
C GLY A 16 -21.75 -2.95 62.15
N GLY A 17 -21.34 -3.96 62.91
CA GLY A 17 -20.40 -5.00 62.44
C GLY A 17 -20.94 -5.80 61.26
N LEU A 18 -22.22 -6.17 61.28
CA LEU A 18 -22.88 -6.88 60.18
C LEU A 18 -23.03 -6.02 58.91
N LEU A 19 -23.24 -4.71 59.07
CA LEU A 19 -23.31 -3.78 57.95
C LEU A 19 -21.93 -3.51 57.33
N LEU A 20 -20.87 -3.43 58.15
CA LEU A 20 -19.50 -3.23 57.66
C LEU A 20 -18.89 -4.51 57.05
N SER A 21 -19.34 -5.72 57.44
CA SER A 21 -18.82 -6.96 56.87
C SER A 21 -19.12 -7.15 55.38
N GLY A 22 -20.04 -6.37 54.80
CA GLY A 22 -20.29 -6.35 53.36
C GLY A 22 -19.39 -5.42 52.54
N CYS A 23 -18.66 -4.49 53.19
CA CYS A 23 -17.81 -3.50 52.51
C CYS A 23 -16.31 -3.87 52.54
N GLY A 24 -15.94 -4.88 53.32
CA GLY A 24 -14.62 -5.51 53.19
C GLY A 24 -14.58 -6.29 51.89
N SER A 25 -13.65 -5.96 51.00
CA SER A 25 -13.40 -6.65 49.73
C SER A 25 -12.83 -8.06 49.95
N THR A 26 -13.51 -8.89 50.74
CA THR A 26 -13.26 -10.32 50.77
C THR A 26 -13.82 -10.86 49.48
N GLY A 27 -12.94 -11.29 48.57
CA GLY A 27 -13.28 -11.93 47.29
C GLY A 27 -14.10 -13.21 47.51
N LEU A 28 -15.35 -13.05 47.95
CA LEU A 28 -16.25 -14.09 48.48
C LEU A 28 -16.71 -15.09 47.41
N PHE A 29 -16.18 -14.96 46.20
CA PHE A 29 -16.41 -15.90 45.12
C PHE A 29 -15.13 -16.39 44.47
N ASN A 30 -13.95 -16.04 45.00
CA ASN A 30 -12.63 -16.36 44.43
C ASN A 30 -12.69 -16.32 42.89
N ARG A 31 -13.35 -15.27 42.40
CA ARG A 31 -13.80 -15.21 41.03
C ARG A 31 -12.57 -14.75 40.32
N ASP A 32 -11.86 -15.69 39.68
CA ASP A 32 -10.80 -15.39 38.74
C ASP A 32 -11.34 -14.29 37.85
N ARG A 33 -10.90 -13.05 38.11
CA ARG A 33 -11.18 -11.94 37.22
C ARG A 33 -10.48 -12.37 35.94
N PRO A 34 -11.22 -12.51 34.81
CA PRO A 34 -10.60 -12.99 33.59
C PRO A 34 -9.47 -12.02 33.25
N ASP A 35 -8.24 -12.51 33.34
CA ASP A 35 -7.03 -11.72 33.21
C ASP A 35 -6.98 -11.12 31.80
N GLU A 36 -7.33 -9.85 31.69
CA GLU A 36 -7.33 -9.11 30.42
C GLU A 36 -5.93 -8.94 29.82
N PHE A 37 -4.88 -9.27 30.57
CA PHE A 37 -3.48 -9.30 30.13
C PHE A 37 -2.94 -10.73 30.00
N ALA A 38 -3.79 -11.76 30.12
CA ALA A 38 -3.40 -13.13 29.82
C ALA A 38 -3.11 -13.23 28.31
N VAL A 39 -1.82 -13.15 27.99
CA VAL A 39 -1.32 -13.29 26.62
C VAL A 39 -1.65 -14.70 26.14
N GLN A 40 -2.72 -14.82 25.36
CA GLN A 40 -3.02 -16.03 24.62
C GLN A 40 -1.87 -16.29 23.65
N ARG A 41 -1.49 -17.56 23.51
CA ARG A 41 -0.42 -17.94 22.57
C ARG A 41 -0.85 -17.51 21.17
N GLN A 42 -0.23 -16.45 20.65
CA GLN A 42 -0.38 -16.07 19.26
C GLN A 42 -0.07 -17.29 18.39
N THR A 43 -0.98 -17.58 17.46
CA THR A 43 -0.73 -18.55 16.38
C THR A 43 0.65 -18.27 15.79
N PRO A 44 1.50 -19.28 15.55
CA PRO A 44 2.81 -19.06 15.00
C PRO A 44 2.70 -18.17 13.77
N LEU A 45 3.33 -16.99 13.82
CA LEU A 45 3.44 -16.14 12.64
C LEU A 45 4.29 -16.91 11.64
N ILE A 46 3.64 -17.46 10.62
CA ILE A 46 4.32 -17.98 9.43
C ILE A 46 4.87 -16.75 8.74
N VAL A 47 6.16 -16.48 8.97
CA VAL A 47 6.91 -15.53 8.15
C VAL A 47 6.82 -16.08 6.73
N PRO A 48 6.19 -15.36 5.78
CA PRO A 48 6.22 -15.75 4.38
C PRO A 48 7.68 -16.02 3.99
N PRO A 49 7.97 -17.00 3.13
CA PRO A 49 9.35 -17.22 2.68
C PRO A 49 9.91 -15.87 2.25
N ASP A 50 11.02 -15.47 2.86
CA ASP A 50 11.69 -14.23 2.55
C ASP A 50 12.06 -14.30 1.07
N PHE A 51 11.22 -13.69 0.23
CA PHE A 51 11.58 -13.53 -1.16
C PHE A 51 12.68 -12.48 -1.13
N SER A 52 13.92 -12.95 -1.22
CA SER A 52 15.11 -12.14 -1.50
C SER A 52 15.04 -11.58 -2.92
N LEU A 53 13.91 -10.95 -3.27
CA LEU A 53 13.78 -10.15 -4.46
C LEU A 53 14.76 -9.01 -4.27
N THR A 54 15.82 -9.06 -5.05
CA THR A 54 16.73 -7.93 -5.18
C THR A 54 15.86 -6.74 -5.57
N PRO A 55 15.80 -5.66 -4.75
CA PRO A 55 15.04 -4.49 -5.12
C PRO A 55 15.47 -4.03 -6.52
N PRO A 56 14.52 -3.69 -7.41
CA PRO A 56 14.88 -3.21 -8.74
C PRO A 56 15.78 -2.00 -8.59
N LYS A 57 16.88 -1.96 -9.35
CA LYS A 57 17.81 -0.84 -9.28
C LYS A 57 17.09 0.45 -9.65
N PRO A 58 17.41 1.58 -9.01
CA PRO A 58 16.85 2.87 -9.39
C PRO A 58 17.08 3.15 -10.89
N GLY A 59 16.01 3.40 -11.63
CA GLY A 59 16.06 3.66 -13.07
C GLY A 59 16.06 2.43 -13.98
N GLU A 60 16.03 1.22 -13.44
CA GLU A 60 15.84 0.00 -14.23
C GLU A 60 14.42 -0.02 -14.84
N PRO A 61 14.27 -0.34 -16.15
CA PRO A 61 12.97 -0.56 -16.74
C PRO A 61 12.19 -1.61 -15.95
N ARG A 62 10.93 -1.31 -15.62
CA ARG A 62 10.05 -2.34 -15.05
C ARG A 62 9.87 -3.46 -16.09
N PRO A 63 9.93 -4.75 -15.69
CA PRO A 63 9.70 -5.90 -16.57
C PRO A 63 8.30 -6.01 -17.21
N THR A 64 7.50 -4.95 -17.22
CA THR A 64 6.07 -5.01 -17.58
C THR A 64 5.71 -3.87 -18.50
N ASP A 65 5.35 -4.23 -19.73
CA ASP A 65 4.40 -3.54 -20.62
C ASP A 65 4.07 -4.38 -21.87
N ARG A 66 4.94 -5.29 -22.30
CA ARG A 66 4.70 -6.15 -23.48
C ARG A 66 5.40 -7.51 -23.34
N ALA A 67 4.82 -8.57 -23.87
CA ALA A 67 5.49 -9.86 -23.95
C ALA A 67 6.72 -9.77 -24.87
N LEU A 68 7.87 -10.30 -24.42
CA LEU A 68 9.13 -10.34 -25.19
C LEU A 68 8.95 -10.90 -26.62
N GLN A 69 8.04 -11.86 -26.77
CA GLN A 69 7.73 -12.45 -28.07
C GLN A 69 7.14 -11.43 -29.05
N GLU A 70 6.20 -10.59 -28.61
CA GLU A 70 5.60 -9.57 -29.48
C GLU A 70 6.59 -8.46 -29.85
N GLN A 71 7.46 -8.04 -28.93
CA GLN A 71 8.54 -7.09 -29.22
C GLN A 71 9.51 -7.66 -30.25
N THR A 72 9.83 -8.94 -30.15
CA THR A 72 10.70 -9.62 -31.11
C THR A 72 10.04 -9.70 -32.49
N LEU A 73 8.76 -10.05 -32.56
CA LEU A 73 8.02 -10.09 -33.82
C LEU A 73 7.93 -8.71 -34.49
N ASP A 74 7.70 -7.65 -33.71
CA ASP A 74 7.69 -6.27 -34.18
C ASP A 74 9.07 -5.83 -34.68
N ALA A 75 10.15 -6.20 -33.99
CA ALA A 75 11.51 -5.92 -34.45
C ALA A 75 11.88 -6.66 -35.74
N LEU A 76 11.37 -7.88 -35.93
CA LEU A 76 11.65 -8.71 -37.11
C LEU A 76 10.79 -8.33 -38.33
N PHE A 77 9.52 -7.95 -38.10
CA PHE A 77 8.52 -7.80 -39.16
C PHE A 77 7.82 -6.43 -39.21
N GLY A 78 8.05 -5.55 -38.24
CA GLY A 78 7.35 -4.25 -38.12
C GLY A 78 7.62 -3.28 -39.28
N GLY A 79 8.71 -3.47 -40.02
CA GLY A 79 9.02 -2.75 -41.25
C GLY A 79 9.16 -1.23 -41.09
N PRO A 80 9.75 -0.54 -42.08
CA PRO A 80 9.76 0.91 -42.08
C PRO A 80 8.37 1.44 -42.44
N SER A 81 7.71 2.12 -41.50
CA SER A 81 6.52 2.93 -41.80
C SER A 81 6.91 4.15 -42.64
N ALA A 82 6.07 4.51 -43.61
CA ALA A 82 6.25 5.72 -44.41
C ALA A 82 6.21 6.97 -43.51
N ARG A 83 7.32 7.73 -43.47
CA ARG A 83 7.40 8.95 -42.66
C ARG A 83 6.56 10.07 -43.27
N SER A 84 5.80 10.75 -42.43
CA SER A 84 4.99 11.90 -42.85
C SER A 84 5.87 13.06 -43.30
N ASP A 85 5.34 13.96 -44.12
CA ASP A 85 6.10 15.11 -44.62
C ASP A 85 6.48 16.07 -43.47
N VAL A 86 5.60 16.21 -42.47
CA VAL A 86 5.89 16.97 -41.24
C VAL A 86 7.09 16.39 -40.47
N GLU A 87 7.21 15.07 -40.40
CA GLU A 87 8.37 14.44 -39.74
C GLU A 87 9.67 14.75 -40.50
N LYS A 88 9.65 14.66 -41.84
CA LYS A 88 10.82 14.99 -42.68
C LYS A 88 11.24 16.44 -42.48
N ASP A 89 10.28 17.37 -42.48
CA ASP A 89 10.55 18.80 -42.28
C ASP A 89 11.09 19.09 -40.87
N ALA A 90 10.56 18.43 -39.84
CA ALA A 90 11.05 18.55 -38.47
C ALA A 90 12.49 18.04 -38.35
N ILE A 91 12.81 16.89 -38.94
CA ILE A 91 14.17 16.34 -38.96
C ILE A 91 15.12 17.25 -39.74
N ALA A 92 14.68 17.82 -40.87
CA ALA A 92 15.47 18.77 -41.64
C ALA A 92 15.81 20.03 -40.84
N LYS A 93 14.88 20.53 -40.02
CA LYS A 93 15.11 21.66 -39.11
C LYS A 93 15.97 21.32 -37.89
N ALA A 94 15.96 20.06 -37.44
CA ALA A 94 16.72 19.62 -36.27
C ALA A 94 18.24 19.65 -36.46
N GLY A 95 18.73 19.78 -37.70
CA GLY A 95 20.16 19.90 -37.99
C GLY A 95 20.92 18.56 -37.96
N SER A 96 22.26 18.63 -37.94
CA SER A 96 23.09 17.44 -37.92
C SER A 96 23.14 16.80 -36.54
N SER A 97 23.13 15.47 -36.49
CA SER A 97 23.33 14.73 -35.25
C SER A 97 24.79 14.79 -34.81
N ALA A 98 25.02 14.84 -33.50
CA ALA A 98 26.38 14.80 -32.97
C ALA A 98 27.06 13.44 -33.28
N PRO A 99 28.39 13.42 -33.46
CA PRO A 99 29.13 12.19 -33.72
C PRO A 99 28.91 11.15 -32.61
N GLY A 100 28.67 9.88 -32.99
CA GLY A 100 28.55 8.78 -32.04
C GLY A 100 27.27 8.76 -31.20
N ILE A 101 26.26 9.60 -31.48
CA ILE A 101 25.00 9.60 -30.71
C ILE A 101 24.31 8.24 -30.69
N ARG A 102 24.34 7.48 -31.79
CA ARG A 102 23.75 6.13 -31.83
C ARG A 102 24.47 5.15 -30.90
N SER A 103 25.78 5.31 -30.70
CA SER A 103 26.56 4.50 -29.77
C SER A 103 26.29 4.88 -28.32
N ASN A 104 26.13 6.17 -28.02
CA ASN A 104 25.79 6.63 -26.68
C ASN A 104 24.36 6.24 -26.28
N VAL A 105 23.40 6.37 -27.19
CA VAL A 105 21.98 5.99 -26.95
C VAL A 105 21.82 4.47 -26.82
N GLY A 106 22.64 3.70 -27.54
CA GLY A 106 22.65 2.23 -27.49
C GLY A 106 23.59 1.64 -26.45
N ASP A 107 24.17 2.45 -25.55
CA ASP A 107 25.07 1.95 -24.51
C ASP A 107 24.32 1.09 -23.49
N PHE A 108 24.96 0.02 -23.01
CA PHE A 108 24.35 -0.94 -22.08
C PHE A 108 24.02 -0.33 -20.71
N SER A 109 24.66 0.78 -20.34
CA SER A 109 24.34 1.49 -19.10
C SER A 109 23.10 2.39 -19.23
N THR A 110 22.63 2.65 -20.46
CA THR A 110 21.47 3.50 -20.72
C THR A 110 20.20 2.65 -20.79
N ASN A 111 19.40 2.76 -19.74
CA ASN A 111 18.10 2.11 -19.66
C ASN A 111 17.10 2.78 -20.62
N THR A 112 16.59 2.04 -21.60
CA THR A 112 15.57 2.52 -22.53
C THR A 112 14.30 1.65 -22.45
N VAL A 113 13.14 2.26 -22.70
CA VAL A 113 11.84 1.56 -22.71
C VAL A 113 11.08 1.91 -23.98
N SER A 114 10.73 0.90 -24.78
CA SER A 114 9.92 1.08 -25.99
C SER A 114 8.47 1.37 -25.64
N LYS A 115 8.08 2.65 -25.67
CA LYS A 115 6.70 3.12 -25.44
C LYS A 115 5.90 3.38 -26.72
N GLY A 116 6.43 3.01 -27.89
CA GLY A 116 5.84 3.36 -29.19
C GLY A 116 4.36 2.98 -29.32
N GLN A 117 3.95 1.81 -28.84
CA GLN A 117 2.53 1.40 -28.84
C GLN A 117 1.66 2.27 -27.94
N VAL A 118 2.13 2.60 -26.73
CA VAL A 118 1.42 3.51 -25.82
C VAL A 118 1.30 4.89 -26.45
N THR A 119 2.36 5.39 -27.08
CA THR A 119 2.33 6.65 -27.82
C THR A 119 1.33 6.61 -28.98
N GLN A 120 1.28 5.51 -29.75
CA GLN A 120 0.30 5.33 -30.82
C GLN A 120 -1.14 5.25 -30.28
N GLN A 121 -1.36 4.57 -29.16
CA GLN A 121 -2.67 4.50 -28.49
C GLN A 121 -3.13 5.88 -28.01
N ILE A 122 -2.23 6.67 -27.43
CA ILE A 122 -2.52 8.06 -27.03
C ILE A 122 -2.83 8.91 -28.26
N LEU A 123 -2.05 8.79 -29.34
CA LEU A 123 -2.26 9.57 -30.55
C LEU A 123 -3.57 9.21 -31.28
N ALA A 124 -3.98 7.95 -31.20
CA ALA A 124 -5.23 7.45 -31.78
C ALA A 124 -6.42 7.59 -30.82
N ALA A 125 -6.20 8.02 -29.57
CA ALA A 125 -7.27 8.18 -28.60
C ALA A 125 -8.18 9.34 -29.04
N PRO A 126 -9.52 9.17 -28.99
CA PRO A 126 -10.44 10.27 -29.21
C PRO A 126 -10.24 11.36 -28.15
N GLU A 127 -10.32 12.62 -28.58
CA GLU A 127 -10.31 13.77 -27.69
C GLU A 127 -11.61 13.79 -26.86
N GLY A 128 -11.52 13.77 -25.53
CA GLY A 128 -12.69 13.87 -24.66
C GLY A 128 -12.45 13.37 -23.24
N ASP A 129 -13.41 13.66 -22.36
CA ASP A 129 -13.38 13.19 -20.97
C ASP A 129 -13.33 11.66 -20.93
N GLY A 130 -12.40 11.11 -20.15
CA GLY A 130 -12.31 9.68 -19.93
C GLY A 130 -13.57 9.16 -19.22
N ARG A 131 -13.91 7.88 -19.42
CA ARG A 131 -15.06 7.24 -18.75
C ARG A 131 -15.08 7.46 -17.23
N ASP A 132 -13.91 7.58 -16.62
CA ASP A 132 -13.74 7.68 -15.17
C ASP A 132 -13.36 9.09 -14.67
N ALA A 133 -13.17 10.07 -15.56
CA ALA A 133 -12.75 11.43 -15.18
C ALA A 133 -13.43 12.48 -16.07
N GLN A 134 -14.41 13.17 -15.49
CA GLN A 134 -15.10 14.31 -16.10
C GLN A 134 -14.82 15.56 -15.26
N THR A 135 -14.32 16.63 -15.88
CA THR A 135 -14.20 17.92 -15.19
C THR A 135 -15.31 18.85 -15.69
N LYS A 136 -16.35 19.04 -14.87
CA LYS A 136 -17.31 20.13 -15.10
C LYS A 136 -16.70 21.43 -14.58
N ILE A 137 -16.56 22.41 -15.46
CA ILE A 137 -16.33 23.80 -15.06
C ILE A 137 -17.61 24.25 -14.37
N GLY A 138 -17.56 24.40 -13.04
CA GLY A 138 -18.68 24.89 -12.24
C GLY A 138 -19.05 26.31 -12.66
N ALA A 139 -20.35 26.55 -12.85
CA ALA A 139 -20.94 27.87 -12.98
C ALA A 139 -21.09 28.55 -11.62
#